data_AF-A0AAD6ZFZ3-F1
#
_entry.id   AF-A0AAD6ZFZ3-F1
#
_cell.length_a   1.000
_cell.length_b   1.000
_cell.length_c   1.000
_cell.angle_alpha   90.00
_cell.angle_beta   90.00
_cell.angle_gamma   90.00
#
_symmetry.space_group_name_H-M   'P 1'
#
loop_
_entity.id
_entity.type
_entity.pdbx_description
1 polymer ?
#
loop_
_entity_poly.entity_id
_entity_poly.type
_entity_poly.pdbx_seq_one_letter_code
_entity_poly.pdbx_strand_id
1 'polypeptide(L)'
;SLRQQLIRKFHEALKEDSEPGKATGTGLERAARWRASAPGGRGGNAPGSQPNLLAAGNSQNAAATATALAKKAWQSPIFLASICSSTWNAGRYQTRKDVFSKAKVPNLPDIIAARVTMLRPICIGDYGVILTARGLMVEHIFGMHSKGGGKYGKHEPVTDSSNISALSKISVQMFENLHGAQFRSIPSATAVVQTKQFAHIPPIHFLCLLSAPARLIPTGIELIQEDAVRFKTLAGRIHVLE
;
A
#
# COMPACT_ATOMS: atom_id res chain seq x y z
N SER A 1 -25.55 -8.50 38.88
CA SER A 1 -24.60 -9.33 39.64
C SER A 1 -23.26 -8.61 39.80
N LEU A 2 -22.40 -9.07 40.72
CA LEU A 2 -21.06 -8.49 40.97
C LEU A 2 -20.24 -8.34 39.67
N ARG A 3 -20.35 -9.31 38.76
CA ARG A 3 -19.70 -9.30 37.44
C ARG A 3 -20.09 -8.11 36.57
N GLN A 4 -21.39 -7.74 36.55
CA GLN A 4 -21.86 -6.60 35.76
C GLN A 4 -21.39 -5.26 36.33
N GLN A 5 -21.27 -5.16 37.66
CA GLN A 5 -20.72 -3.97 38.31
C GLN A 5 -19.22 -3.82 38.01
N LEU A 6 -18.46 -4.92 38.01
CA LEU A 6 -17.05 -4.93 37.65
C LEU A 6 -16.82 -4.49 36.18
N ILE A 7 -17.62 -5.03 35.25
CA ILE A 7 -17.56 -4.67 33.83
C ILE A 7 -17.92 -3.19 33.62
N ARG A 8 -18.89 -2.64 34.35
CA ARG A 8 -19.23 -1.22 34.29
C ARG A 8 -18.07 -0.35 34.78
N LYS A 9 -17.53 -0.63 35.96
CA LYS A 9 -16.41 0.13 36.52
C LYS A 9 -15.16 0.07 35.64
N PHE A 10 -14.90 -1.06 34.98
CA PHE A 10 -13.79 -1.21 34.05
C PHE A 10 -13.95 -0.31 32.80
N HIS A 11 -15.15 -0.28 32.20
CA HIS A 11 -15.41 0.61 31.07
C HIS A 11 -15.42 2.09 31.47
N GLU A 12 -15.83 2.40 32.69
CA GLU A 12 -15.82 3.76 33.23
C GLU A 12 -14.38 4.28 33.40
N ALA A 13 -13.48 3.47 33.96
CA ALA A 13 -12.05 3.77 34.04
C ALA A 13 -11.41 3.94 32.64
N LEU A 14 -11.71 3.04 31.70
CA LEU A 14 -11.23 3.17 30.32
C LEU A 14 -11.75 4.42 29.61
N LYS A 15 -12.94 4.90 29.97
CA LYS A 15 -13.55 6.10 29.39
C LYS A 15 -12.95 7.38 29.98
N GLU A 16 -12.61 7.38 31.27
CA GLU A 16 -11.90 8.47 31.95
C GLU A 16 -10.49 8.66 31.38
N ASP A 17 -9.80 7.56 31.07
CA ASP A 17 -8.50 7.59 30.38
C ASP A 17 -8.60 7.99 28.88
N SER A 18 -9.81 7.94 28.31
CA SER A 18 -10.06 8.25 26.89
C SER A 18 -10.53 9.69 26.62
N GLU A 19 -10.38 10.62 27.57
CA GLU A 19 -10.77 12.02 27.34
C GLU A 19 -10.02 12.64 26.13
N PRO A 20 -10.72 13.40 25.27
CA PRO A 20 -10.27 13.82 23.95
C PRO A 20 -9.27 14.99 23.93
N GLY A 21 -8.33 15.03 24.89
CA GLY A 21 -7.35 16.12 24.97
C GLY A 21 -6.04 15.83 25.72
N LYS A 22 -5.87 14.67 26.37
CA LYS A 22 -4.74 14.45 27.29
C LYS A 22 -4.03 13.10 27.18
N ALA A 23 -4.37 12.29 26.19
CA ALA A 23 -3.90 10.91 26.17
C ALA A 23 -2.54 10.77 25.46
N THR A 24 -1.49 11.32 26.10
CA THR A 24 -0.08 11.10 25.75
C THR A 24 0.19 9.59 25.78
N GLY A 25 0.50 8.99 24.63
CA GLY A 25 0.76 7.54 24.52
C GLY A 25 -0.35 6.67 23.91
N THR A 26 -1.55 7.21 23.63
CA THR A 26 -2.65 6.46 22.96
C THR A 26 -2.41 6.13 21.48
N GLY A 27 -1.24 6.48 20.96
CA GLY A 27 -0.96 6.38 19.54
C GLY A 27 -1.71 7.41 18.70
N LEU A 28 -2.51 8.32 19.29
CA LEU A 28 -3.10 9.46 18.58
C LEU A 28 -2.03 10.43 18.08
N GLU A 29 -1.03 10.76 18.89
CA GLU A 29 0.15 11.51 18.44
C GLU A 29 0.91 10.77 17.33
N ARG A 30 0.99 9.43 17.45
CA ARG A 30 1.62 8.59 16.43
C ARG A 30 0.80 8.64 15.13
N ALA A 31 -0.52 8.48 15.20
CA ALA A 31 -1.43 8.57 14.07
C ALA A 31 -1.40 9.97 13.44
N ALA A 32 -1.35 11.04 14.24
CA ALA A 32 -1.16 12.41 13.76
C ALA A 32 0.19 12.57 13.05
N ARG A 33 1.27 12.00 13.59
CA ARG A 33 2.59 11.98 12.93
C ARG A 33 2.61 11.17 11.63
N TRP A 34 1.84 10.10 11.52
CA TRP A 34 1.71 9.29 10.29
C TRP A 34 0.77 9.90 9.25
N ARG A 35 -0.22 10.69 9.70
CA ARG A 35 -1.16 11.41 8.83
C ARG A 35 -0.68 12.81 8.46
N ALA A 36 0.29 13.37 9.19
CA ALA A 36 0.94 14.61 8.81
C ALA A 36 1.50 14.44 7.39
N SER A 37 1.18 15.40 6.52
CA SER A 37 1.72 15.43 5.16
C SER A 37 3.23 15.28 5.25
N ALA A 38 3.78 14.28 4.57
CA ALA A 38 5.21 14.13 4.48
C ALA A 38 5.79 15.44 3.91
N PRO A 39 6.99 15.89 4.34
CA PRO A 39 7.60 17.09 3.81
C PRO A 39 7.64 17.01 2.28
N GLY A 40 6.68 17.69 1.65
CA GLY A 40 6.53 17.74 0.21
C GLY A 40 5.50 16.87 -0.52
N GLY A 41 4.56 16.19 0.17
CA GLY A 41 3.36 15.64 -0.47
C GLY A 41 2.47 16.76 -1.05
N ARG A 42 1.62 16.46 -2.04
CA ARG A 42 0.60 17.44 -2.48
C ARG A 42 -0.29 17.70 -1.27
N GLY A 43 -0.20 18.89 -0.67
CA GLY A 43 -0.88 19.28 0.57
C GLY A 43 -2.34 18.83 0.56
N GLY A 44 -2.60 17.67 1.16
CA GLY A 44 -3.93 17.16 1.37
C GLY A 44 -4.52 17.96 2.50
N ASN A 45 -5.30 18.98 2.17
CA ASN A 45 -6.09 19.73 3.15
C ASN A 45 -7.03 18.74 3.86
N ALA A 46 -6.65 18.30 5.05
CA ALA A 46 -7.64 17.88 6.03
C ALA A 46 -8.49 19.13 6.37
N PRO A 47 -9.82 19.01 6.52
CA PRO A 47 -10.63 20.16 6.92
C PRO A 47 -10.19 20.63 8.30
N GLY A 48 -9.54 21.80 8.38
CA GLY A 48 -9.15 22.46 9.63
C GLY A 48 -7.65 22.61 9.92
N SER A 49 -6.73 22.09 9.08
CA SER A 49 -5.29 22.30 9.30
C SER A 49 -4.77 23.51 8.51
N GLN A 50 -4.17 24.49 9.19
CA GLN A 50 -3.50 25.61 8.53
C GLN A 50 -2.35 25.11 7.62
N PRO A 51 -2.13 25.76 6.45
CA PRO A 51 -1.03 25.42 5.58
C PRO A 51 0.28 25.86 6.23
N ASN A 52 0.99 24.92 6.87
CA ASN A 52 2.40 25.15 7.19
C ASN A 52 3.16 25.22 5.87
N LEU A 53 3.47 26.45 5.47
CA LEU A 53 4.55 26.75 4.55
C LEU A 53 5.87 26.22 5.14
N LEU A 54 6.72 25.64 4.28
CA LEU A 54 8.13 25.22 4.48
C LEU A 54 8.32 23.78 5.01
N ALA A 55 9.25 22.93 4.53
CA ALA A 55 10.49 23.14 3.77
C ALA A 55 10.68 22.09 2.64
N ALA A 56 11.00 22.57 1.44
CA ALA A 56 11.24 21.80 0.21
C ALA A 56 12.67 21.17 0.13
N GLY A 57 13.21 20.68 1.26
CA GLY A 57 14.62 20.30 1.37
C GLY A 57 14.85 18.78 1.31
N ASN A 58 15.52 18.31 0.26
CA ASN A 58 16.09 16.96 0.08
C ASN A 58 15.15 15.77 -0.14
N SER A 59 14.10 15.56 0.68
CA SER A 59 13.19 14.41 0.51
C SER A 59 12.41 14.48 -0.80
N GLN A 60 11.88 15.67 -1.13
CA GLN A 60 11.23 15.95 -2.43
C GLN A 60 12.18 15.76 -3.60
N ASN A 61 13.42 16.26 -3.47
CA ASN A 61 14.42 16.11 -4.53
C ASN A 61 14.81 14.64 -4.72
N ALA A 62 14.90 13.86 -3.63
CA ALA A 62 15.15 12.43 -3.69
C ALA A 62 13.98 11.68 -4.34
N ALA A 63 12.73 11.98 -3.95
CA ALA A 63 11.54 11.40 -4.56
C ALA A 63 11.42 11.78 -6.05
N ALA A 64 11.70 13.03 -6.41
CA ALA A 64 11.73 13.51 -7.79
C ALA A 64 12.84 12.83 -8.61
N THR A 65 14.04 12.68 -8.05
CA THR A 65 15.18 11.99 -8.70
C THR A 65 14.89 10.51 -8.89
N ALA A 66 14.35 9.83 -7.87
CA ALA A 66 13.92 8.44 -7.97
C ALA A 66 12.80 8.28 -9.01
N THR A 67 11.85 9.22 -9.05
CA THR A 67 10.78 9.24 -10.05
C THR A 67 11.31 9.47 -11.46
N ALA A 68 12.31 10.35 -11.64
CA ALA A 68 12.95 10.61 -12.93
C ALA A 68 13.74 9.39 -13.43
N LEU A 69 14.52 8.74 -12.55
CA LEU A 69 15.22 7.50 -12.86
C LEU A 69 14.24 6.38 -13.22
N ALA A 70 13.14 6.26 -12.48
CA ALA A 70 12.08 5.32 -12.80
C ALA A 70 11.42 5.66 -14.15
N LYS A 71 11.03 6.91 -14.42
CA LYS A 71 10.46 7.31 -15.72
C LYS A 71 11.42 7.02 -16.88
N LYS A 72 12.73 7.27 -16.72
CA LYS A 72 13.76 6.95 -17.72
C LYS A 72 13.87 5.44 -17.96
N ALA A 73 13.79 4.62 -16.91
CA ALA A 73 13.74 3.16 -17.03
C ALA A 73 12.46 2.66 -17.72
N TRP A 74 11.36 3.39 -17.59
CA TRP A 74 10.06 3.06 -18.18
C TRP A 74 9.91 3.46 -19.65
N GLN A 75 10.50 4.59 -20.03
CA GLN A 75 10.32 5.20 -21.35
C GLN A 75 11.33 4.73 -22.39
N SER A 76 12.42 4.04 -22.02
CA SER A 76 13.41 3.61 -23.01
C SER A 76 12.93 2.40 -23.81
N PRO A 77 12.65 2.53 -25.13
CA PRO A 77 12.28 1.41 -25.99
C PRO A 77 13.52 0.72 -26.61
N ILE A 78 14.73 1.20 -26.31
CA ILE A 78 15.98 0.81 -26.98
C ILE A 78 16.86 0.04 -26.01
N PHE A 79 16.52 -1.23 -25.76
CA PHE A 79 17.50 -2.28 -25.47
C PHE A 79 16.92 -3.67 -25.75
N LEU A 80 16.22 -3.82 -26.88
CA LEU A 80 15.73 -5.12 -27.34
C LEU A 80 16.65 -5.79 -28.38
N ALA A 81 17.78 -5.18 -28.73
CA ALA A 81 18.67 -5.76 -29.74
C ALA A 81 20.12 -5.38 -29.49
N SER A 82 20.81 -6.11 -28.61
CA SER A 82 22.21 -6.47 -28.88
C SER A 82 22.69 -7.55 -27.93
N ILE A 83 22.81 -8.75 -28.50
CA ILE A 83 23.76 -9.80 -28.16
C ILE A 83 23.39 -10.72 -26.98
N CYS A 84 23.00 -11.92 -27.41
CA CYS A 84 23.21 -13.23 -26.81
C CYS A 84 24.12 -13.30 -25.57
N SER A 85 23.63 -14.08 -24.60
CA SER A 85 24.36 -15.16 -23.91
C SER A 85 25.59 -14.82 -23.04
N SER A 86 25.50 -15.29 -21.79
CA SER A 86 26.60 -15.71 -20.90
C SER A 86 27.37 -14.72 -20.01
N THR A 87 27.01 -13.44 -19.94
CA THR A 87 27.53 -12.55 -18.87
C THR A 87 26.41 -12.05 -17.97
N TRP A 88 25.96 -12.93 -17.08
CA TRP A 88 25.36 -12.53 -15.81
C TRP A 88 26.41 -11.75 -14.99
N ASN A 89 25.98 -10.69 -14.30
CA ASN A 89 26.75 -9.79 -13.39
C ASN A 89 27.12 -8.40 -13.95
N ALA A 90 26.11 -7.55 -14.16
CA ALA A 90 26.22 -6.10 -13.99
C ALA A 90 24.83 -5.45 -13.83
N GLY A 91 24.36 -5.34 -12.58
CA GLY A 91 23.58 -4.20 -12.09
C GLY A 91 22.34 -3.70 -12.86
N ARG A 92 21.59 -4.53 -13.60
CA ARG A 92 20.30 -4.09 -14.15
C ARG A 92 19.22 -4.15 -13.08
N TYR A 93 18.66 -2.99 -12.73
CA TYR A 93 17.37 -2.91 -12.05
C TYR A 93 16.34 -3.61 -12.94
N GLN A 94 15.90 -4.81 -12.57
CA GLN A 94 14.81 -5.49 -13.26
C GLN A 94 13.59 -4.56 -13.20
N THR A 95 13.14 -4.05 -14.35
CA THR A 95 11.97 -3.19 -14.30
C THR A 95 10.75 -4.04 -13.95
N ARG A 96 9.80 -3.45 -13.23
CA ARG A 96 8.52 -4.07 -12.92
C ARG A 96 7.87 -4.69 -14.17
N LYS A 97 7.97 -3.98 -15.30
CA LYS A 97 7.51 -4.41 -16.62
C LYS A 97 8.19 -5.70 -17.09
N ASP A 98 9.50 -5.82 -16.99
CA ASP A 98 10.23 -7.01 -17.45
C ASP A 98 9.85 -8.24 -16.65
N VAL A 99 9.72 -8.10 -15.32
CA VAL A 99 9.32 -9.18 -14.42
C VAL A 99 7.94 -9.71 -14.81
N PHE A 100 6.94 -8.83 -14.94
CA PHE A 100 5.58 -9.26 -15.27
C PHE A 100 5.41 -9.72 -16.71
N SER A 101 6.15 -9.13 -17.66
CA SER A 101 6.14 -9.56 -19.06
C SER A 101 6.71 -10.97 -19.19
N LYS A 102 7.83 -11.26 -18.50
CA LYS A 102 8.45 -12.58 -18.49
C LYS A 102 7.55 -13.62 -17.81
N ALA A 103 6.87 -13.23 -16.73
CA ALA A 103 5.91 -14.08 -16.03
C ALA A 103 4.56 -14.23 -16.75
N LYS A 104 4.36 -13.58 -17.92
CA LYS A 104 3.11 -13.63 -18.72
C LYS A 104 1.86 -13.30 -17.90
N VAL A 105 1.96 -12.32 -17.00
CA VAL A 105 0.84 -11.96 -16.11
C VAL A 105 -0.31 -11.32 -16.92
N PRO A 106 -1.58 -11.71 -16.68
CA PRO A 106 -2.73 -11.13 -17.38
C PRO A 106 -2.87 -9.63 -17.09
N ASN A 107 -3.58 -8.90 -17.97
CA ASN A 107 -3.86 -7.46 -17.82
C ASN A 107 -2.59 -6.64 -17.53
N LEU A 108 -1.52 -6.96 -18.25
CA LEU A 108 -0.21 -6.33 -18.11
C LEU A 108 -0.25 -4.78 -18.06
N PRO A 109 -1.08 -4.07 -18.86
CA PRO A 109 -1.17 -2.60 -18.78
C PRO A 109 -1.55 -2.08 -17.38
N ASP A 110 -2.48 -2.75 -16.70
CA ASP A 110 -2.93 -2.36 -15.36
C ASP A 110 -1.87 -2.67 -14.30
N ILE A 111 -1.18 -3.80 -14.45
CA ILE A 111 -0.23 -4.30 -13.45
C ILE A 111 1.11 -3.57 -13.54
N ILE A 112 1.58 -3.24 -14.74
CA ILE A 112 2.87 -2.58 -14.93
C ILE A 112 2.91 -1.32 -14.05
N ALA A 113 1.93 -0.43 -14.17
CA ALA A 113 1.82 0.81 -13.38
C ALA A 113 1.07 0.65 -12.07
N ALA A 114 0.55 -0.54 -11.78
CA ALA A 114 -0.38 -0.78 -10.69
C ALA A 114 -1.55 0.22 -10.67
N ARG A 115 -1.93 0.75 -11.85
CA ARG A 115 -2.88 1.86 -12.05
C ARG A 115 -2.55 3.13 -11.26
N VAL A 116 -1.30 3.28 -10.81
CA VAL A 116 -0.79 4.49 -10.19
C VAL A 116 -0.32 5.43 -11.30
N THR A 117 -0.90 6.62 -11.35
CA THR A 117 -0.56 7.65 -12.34
C THR A 117 -0.42 9.00 -11.66
N MET A 118 0.00 10.02 -12.41
CA MET A 118 0.02 11.40 -11.90
C MET A 118 -1.40 11.93 -11.58
N LEU A 119 -2.43 11.40 -12.25
CA LEU A 119 -3.84 11.76 -12.04
C LEU A 119 -4.48 10.97 -10.91
N ARG A 120 -4.08 9.70 -10.75
CA ARG A 120 -4.49 8.83 -9.66
C ARG A 120 -3.26 8.34 -8.89
N PRO A 121 -2.68 9.17 -8.01
CA PRO A 121 -1.61 8.71 -7.14
C PRO A 121 -2.13 7.67 -6.16
N ILE A 122 -1.23 6.84 -5.64
CA ILE A 122 -1.50 5.97 -4.50
C ILE A 122 -1.44 6.80 -3.23
N CYS A 123 -2.44 6.68 -2.37
CA CYS A 123 -2.58 7.43 -1.13
C CYS A 123 -2.82 6.49 0.06
N ILE A 124 -2.52 6.95 1.28
CA ILE A 124 -2.96 6.27 2.50
C ILE A 124 -4.50 6.27 2.54
N GLY A 125 -5.09 5.11 2.84
CA GLY A 125 -6.54 4.87 2.82
C GLY A 125 -7.04 4.18 1.55
N ASP A 126 -6.20 4.10 0.51
CA ASP A 126 -6.56 3.40 -0.71
C ASP A 126 -6.60 1.88 -0.52
N TYR A 127 -7.30 1.22 -1.43
CA TYR A 127 -7.34 -0.23 -1.53
C TYR A 127 -6.63 -0.70 -2.79
N GLY A 128 -5.99 -1.86 -2.70
CA GLY A 128 -5.31 -2.48 -3.83
C GLY A 128 -5.38 -4.00 -3.81
N VAL A 129 -4.98 -4.60 -4.91
CA VAL A 129 -4.82 -6.06 -5.04
C VAL A 129 -3.34 -6.39 -4.90
N ILE A 130 -3.04 -7.42 -4.11
CA ILE A 130 -1.67 -7.88 -3.86
C ILE A 130 -1.49 -9.35 -4.12
N LEU A 131 -0.26 -9.71 -4.46
CA LEU A 131 0.19 -11.09 -4.56
C LEU A 131 0.95 -11.47 -3.28
N THR A 132 0.47 -12.50 -2.60
CA THR A 132 1.14 -13.09 -1.43
C THR A 132 1.50 -14.55 -1.73
N ALA A 133 2.29 -15.17 -0.83
CA ALA A 133 2.56 -16.60 -0.90
C ALA A 133 1.28 -17.47 -0.78
N ARG A 134 0.18 -16.91 -0.27
CA ARG A 134 -1.11 -17.60 -0.13
C ARG A 134 -2.07 -17.27 -1.29
N GLY A 135 -1.58 -16.62 -2.34
CA GLY A 135 -2.37 -16.17 -3.48
C GLY A 135 -2.74 -14.69 -3.43
N LEU A 136 -3.77 -14.34 -4.19
CA LEU A 136 -4.25 -12.96 -4.29
C LEU A 136 -5.08 -12.54 -3.09
N MET A 137 -4.82 -11.33 -2.62
CA MET A 137 -5.58 -10.70 -1.54
C MET A 137 -5.90 -9.25 -1.93
N VAL A 138 -6.91 -8.70 -1.27
CA VAL A 138 -7.15 -7.25 -1.28
C VAL A 138 -6.49 -6.68 -0.04
N GLU A 139 -6.02 -5.45 -0.14
CA GLU A 139 -5.43 -4.76 0.99
C GLU A 139 -5.96 -3.35 1.16
N HIS A 140 -5.84 -2.85 2.39
CA HIS A 140 -6.03 -1.46 2.75
C HIS A 140 -4.70 -0.85 3.15
N ILE A 141 -4.31 0.23 2.47
CA ILE A 141 -3.01 0.89 2.65
C ILE A 141 -3.12 1.85 3.83
N PHE A 142 -2.37 1.61 4.90
CA PHE A 142 -2.39 2.48 6.08
C PHE A 142 -1.08 3.25 6.31
N GLY A 143 -0.01 2.91 5.58
CA GLY A 143 1.23 3.66 5.61
C GLY A 143 2.13 3.34 4.42
N MET A 144 2.90 4.32 3.95
CA MET A 144 3.84 4.15 2.87
C MET A 144 5.17 4.77 3.24
N HIS A 145 6.26 4.22 2.69
CA HIS A 145 7.59 4.73 2.93
C HIS A 145 8.35 4.85 1.62
N SER A 146 9.03 5.97 1.38
CA SER A 146 10.04 6.08 0.33
C SER A 146 11.43 5.98 0.95
N LYS A 147 12.41 5.59 0.13
CA LYS A 147 13.80 5.66 0.54
C LYS A 147 14.38 7.00 0.08
N GLY A 148 15.01 7.73 0.99
CA GLY A 148 15.77 8.93 0.66
C GLY A 148 16.95 8.61 -0.28
N GLY A 149 17.65 9.65 -0.74
CA GLY A 149 18.78 9.50 -1.66
C GLY A 149 19.88 8.57 -1.12
N GLY A 150 20.44 7.72 -1.98
CA GLY A 150 21.60 6.88 -1.70
C GLY A 150 21.31 5.44 -1.23
N LYS A 151 22.32 4.56 -1.30
CA LYS A 151 22.22 3.14 -0.92
C LYS A 151 21.80 2.93 0.55
N TYR A 152 22.14 3.89 1.42
CA TYR A 152 21.81 3.89 2.85
C TYR A 152 20.86 5.03 3.24
N GLY A 153 20.13 5.57 2.25
CA GLY A 153 19.10 6.57 2.50
C GLY A 153 18.09 6.08 3.53
N LYS A 154 17.75 6.95 4.50
CA LYS A 154 16.73 6.68 5.50
C LYS A 154 15.37 6.46 4.82
N HIS A 155 14.58 5.55 5.37
CA HIS A 155 13.20 5.38 4.93
C HIS A 155 12.33 6.44 5.60
N GLU A 156 11.63 7.23 4.79
CA GLU A 156 10.78 8.31 5.26
C GLU A 156 9.32 7.99 4.98
N PRO A 157 8.40 8.27 5.91
CA PRO A 157 6.98 8.12 5.68
C PRO A 157 6.53 9.05 4.55
N VAL A 158 5.65 8.56 3.69
CA VAL A 158 5.09 9.30 2.55
C VAL A 158 3.58 9.16 2.55
N THR A 159 2.86 10.25 2.29
CA THR A 159 1.40 10.28 2.25
C THR A 159 0.82 9.84 0.91
N ASP A 160 1.50 10.19 -0.18
CA ASP A 160 1.07 9.98 -1.55
C ASP A 160 2.25 9.74 -2.50
N SER A 161 2.06 8.94 -3.55
CA SER A 161 3.07 8.76 -4.60
C SER A 161 2.42 8.57 -5.97
N SER A 162 2.96 9.26 -6.99
CA SER A 162 2.55 9.04 -8.38
C SER A 162 3.29 7.88 -9.05
N ASN A 163 4.18 7.20 -8.33
CA ASN A 163 4.96 6.08 -8.82
C ASN A 163 5.15 5.00 -7.75
N ILE A 164 4.57 3.82 -8.01
CA ILE A 164 4.70 2.66 -7.11
C ILE A 164 6.15 2.23 -6.88
N SER A 165 7.03 2.39 -7.88
CA SER A 165 8.45 2.04 -7.78
C SER A 165 9.27 3.03 -6.96
N ALA A 166 8.75 4.22 -6.66
CA ALA A 166 9.41 5.18 -5.77
C ALA A 166 9.21 4.81 -4.28
N LEU A 167 8.23 3.96 -3.99
CA LEU A 167 8.02 3.43 -2.64
C LEU A 167 9.05 2.33 -2.35
N SER A 168 9.32 2.14 -1.07
CA SER A 168 10.28 1.16 -0.57
C SER A 168 9.59 0.07 0.25
N LYS A 169 8.57 0.44 1.03
CA LYS A 169 7.71 -0.44 1.82
C LYS A 169 6.31 0.14 1.85
N ILE A 170 5.31 -0.73 1.77
CA ILE A 170 3.90 -0.38 1.90
C ILE A 170 3.37 -1.16 3.10
N SER A 171 2.78 -0.46 4.06
CA SER A 171 2.17 -1.02 5.27
C SER A 171 0.68 -1.21 5.02
N VAL A 172 0.23 -2.46 5.10
CA VAL A 172 -1.06 -2.86 4.55
C VAL A 172 -1.81 -3.78 5.51
N GLN A 173 -3.13 -3.62 5.60
CA GLN A 173 -4.02 -4.60 6.22
C GLN A 173 -4.54 -5.53 5.13
N MET A 174 -4.40 -6.83 5.34
CA MET A 174 -4.77 -7.84 4.34
C MET A 174 -6.21 -8.32 4.53
N PHE A 175 -6.93 -8.49 3.43
CA PHE A 175 -8.27 -9.04 3.34
C PHE A 175 -8.27 -10.24 2.39
N GLU A 176 -8.72 -11.37 2.90
CA GLU A 176 -8.77 -12.63 2.15
C GLU A 176 -10.12 -12.76 1.45
N ASN A 177 -10.11 -13.23 0.19
CA ASN A 177 -11.34 -13.48 -0.55
C ASN A 177 -12.14 -14.60 0.14
N LEU A 178 -13.42 -14.33 0.43
CA LEU A 178 -14.34 -15.33 0.98
C LEU A 178 -15.19 -15.93 -0.13
N HIS A 179 -15.96 -15.08 -0.82
CA HIS A 179 -16.74 -15.46 -1.99
C HIS A 179 -17.10 -14.22 -2.83
N GLY A 180 -17.02 -14.37 -4.15
CA GLY A 180 -17.40 -13.30 -5.09
C GLY A 180 -16.62 -12.01 -4.84
N ALA A 181 -17.35 -10.93 -4.50
CA ALA A 181 -16.81 -9.61 -4.21
C ALA A 181 -16.56 -9.36 -2.71
N GLN A 182 -16.80 -10.34 -1.84
CA GLN A 182 -16.69 -10.20 -0.39
C GLN A 182 -15.35 -10.74 0.13
N PHE A 183 -14.72 -9.95 1.00
CA PHE A 183 -13.42 -10.24 1.59
C PHE A 183 -13.50 -10.10 3.10
N ARG A 184 -12.87 -11.02 3.84
CA ARG A 184 -12.86 -11.01 5.30
C ARG A 184 -11.66 -10.26 5.85
N SER A 185 -11.85 -9.56 6.97
CA SER A 185 -10.81 -8.78 7.65
C SER A 185 -9.84 -9.61 8.50
N ILE A 186 -10.22 -10.84 8.87
CA ILE A 186 -9.42 -11.80 9.63
C ILE A 186 -9.12 -12.98 8.69
N PRO A 187 -7.93 -13.04 8.09
CA PRO A 187 -7.55 -14.15 7.24
C PRO A 187 -7.49 -15.48 8.00
N SER A 188 -7.57 -16.60 7.27
CA SER A 188 -7.44 -17.97 7.79
C SER A 188 -6.19 -18.17 8.63
N ALA A 189 -5.07 -17.52 8.26
CA ALA A 189 -3.81 -17.62 9.00
C ALA A 189 -3.89 -17.03 10.42
N THR A 190 -4.71 -16.00 10.62
CA THR A 190 -4.88 -15.34 11.92
C THR A 190 -6.25 -15.61 12.56
N ALA A 191 -7.04 -16.50 11.96
CA ALA A 191 -8.38 -16.85 12.45
C ALA A 191 -8.35 -17.49 13.85
N VAL A 192 -7.30 -18.27 14.15
CA VAL A 192 -7.13 -18.92 15.47
C VAL A 192 -7.04 -17.88 16.60
N VAL A 193 -6.41 -16.74 16.33
CA VAL A 193 -6.23 -15.65 17.31
C VAL A 193 -7.26 -14.52 17.16
N GLN A 194 -8.16 -14.62 16.17
CA GLN A 194 -9.17 -13.60 15.87
C GLN A 194 -8.59 -12.18 15.66
N THR A 195 -7.39 -12.08 15.06
CA THR A 195 -6.73 -10.79 14.82
C THR A 195 -6.65 -10.45 13.32
N LYS A 196 -6.67 -9.15 13.02
CA LYS A 196 -6.42 -8.63 11.66
C LYS A 196 -4.97 -8.87 11.28
N GLN A 197 -4.74 -9.23 10.02
CA GLN A 197 -3.39 -9.42 9.49
C GLN A 197 -2.85 -8.09 8.93
N PHE A 198 -1.66 -7.71 9.38
CA PHE A 198 -0.91 -6.57 8.86
C PHE A 198 0.44 -7.05 8.34
N ALA A 199 0.93 -6.42 7.27
CA ALA A 199 2.25 -6.71 6.74
C ALA A 199 2.92 -5.46 6.16
N HIS A 200 4.24 -5.51 6.04
CA HIS A 200 4.99 -4.62 5.17
C HIS A 200 5.31 -5.37 3.88
N ILE A 201 4.76 -4.90 2.76
CA ILE A 201 4.99 -5.51 1.47
C ILE A 201 5.98 -4.67 0.65
N PRO A 202 6.85 -5.32 -0.15
CA PRO A 202 7.58 -4.63 -1.20
C PRO A 202 6.63 -4.17 -2.30
N PRO A 203 6.90 -3.05 -2.98
CA PRO A 203 6.04 -2.53 -4.05
C PRO A 203 5.84 -3.49 -5.24
N ILE A 204 6.73 -4.48 -5.42
CA ILE A 204 6.59 -5.49 -6.47
C ILE A 204 5.41 -6.45 -6.23
N HIS A 205 4.97 -6.63 -4.98
CA HIS A 205 3.82 -7.45 -4.63
C HIS A 205 2.48 -6.72 -4.81
N PHE A 206 2.51 -5.38 -4.84
CA PHE A 206 1.34 -4.57 -5.11
C PHE A 206 0.99 -4.67 -6.59
N LEU A 207 -0.15 -5.26 -6.96
CA LEU A 207 -0.47 -5.51 -8.37
C LEU A 207 -1.18 -4.33 -9.01
N CYS A 208 -2.29 -3.86 -8.42
CA CYS A 208 -3.06 -2.74 -8.95
C CYS A 208 -3.93 -2.06 -7.88
N LEU A 209 -4.13 -0.75 -8.04
CA LEU A 209 -5.06 0.04 -7.25
C LEU A 209 -6.52 -0.25 -7.66
N LEU A 210 -7.43 -0.26 -6.69
CA LEU A 210 -8.87 -0.35 -6.94
C LEU A 210 -9.41 0.98 -7.50
N SER A 211 -10.52 0.90 -8.24
CA SER A 211 -11.10 2.08 -8.89
C SER A 211 -11.88 2.95 -7.91
N ALA A 212 -12.57 2.30 -6.96
CA ALA A 212 -13.34 2.94 -5.91
C ALA A 212 -12.91 2.39 -4.53
N PRO A 213 -13.12 3.15 -3.44
CA PRO A 213 -12.95 2.62 -2.09
C PRO A 213 -13.91 1.44 -1.88
N ALA A 214 -13.42 0.39 -1.19
CA ALA A 214 -14.25 -0.77 -0.88
C ALA A 214 -15.34 -0.42 0.14
N ARG A 215 -16.52 -1.05 0.03
CA ARG A 215 -17.61 -0.90 0.99
C ARG A 215 -17.25 -1.69 2.25
N LEU A 216 -17.23 -1.02 3.41
CA LEU A 216 -16.99 -1.67 4.69
C LEU A 216 -18.21 -2.49 5.13
N ILE A 217 -17.97 -3.72 5.56
CA ILE A 217 -18.96 -4.65 6.14
C ILE A 217 -18.44 -5.03 7.54
N PRO A 218 -19.31 -5.36 8.53
CA PRO A 218 -18.85 -5.73 9.87
C PRO A 218 -17.79 -6.85 9.90
N THR A 219 -17.84 -7.79 8.95
CA THR A 219 -16.91 -8.92 8.84
C THR A 219 -15.70 -8.62 7.93
N GLY A 220 -15.73 -7.55 7.15
CA GLY A 220 -14.67 -7.23 6.20
C GLY A 220 -15.04 -6.14 5.19
N ILE A 221 -14.84 -6.41 3.91
CA ILE A 221 -15.08 -5.45 2.83
C ILE A 221 -15.75 -6.10 1.64
N GLU A 222 -16.41 -5.28 0.83
CA GLU A 222 -17.01 -5.68 -0.43
C GLU A 222 -16.55 -4.75 -1.54
N LEU A 223 -16.12 -5.35 -2.65
CA LEU A 223 -15.67 -4.64 -3.83
C LEU A 223 -16.85 -4.25 -4.72
N ILE A 224 -16.69 -3.16 -5.46
CA ILE A 224 -17.58 -2.86 -6.59
C ILE A 224 -17.44 -3.92 -7.68
N GLN A 225 -18.49 -4.11 -8.48
CA GLN A 225 -18.55 -5.16 -9.50
C GLN A 225 -17.35 -5.11 -10.47
N GLU A 226 -16.95 -3.93 -10.91
CA GLU A 226 -15.81 -3.80 -11.83
C GLU A 226 -14.50 -4.31 -11.22
N ASP A 227 -14.22 -3.95 -9.98
CA ASP A 227 -13.01 -4.36 -9.27
C ASP A 227 -13.06 -5.85 -8.91
N ALA A 228 -14.25 -6.40 -8.62
CA ALA A 228 -14.45 -7.84 -8.44
C ALA A 228 -14.16 -8.64 -9.71
N VAL A 229 -14.59 -8.16 -10.89
CA VAL A 229 -14.27 -8.78 -12.19
C VAL A 229 -12.77 -8.74 -12.45
N ARG A 230 -12.11 -7.60 -12.17
CA ARG A 230 -10.65 -7.48 -12.27
C ARG A 230 -9.94 -8.47 -11.35
N PHE A 231 -10.34 -8.53 -10.08
CA PHE A 231 -9.79 -9.48 -9.11
C PHE A 231 -9.94 -10.92 -9.59
N LYS A 232 -11.13 -11.31 -10.07
CA LYS A 232 -11.39 -12.66 -10.60
C LYS A 232 -10.54 -12.98 -11.83
N THR A 233 -10.34 -12.01 -12.72
CA THR A 233 -9.50 -12.14 -13.92
C THR A 233 -8.05 -12.42 -13.54
N LEU A 234 -7.54 -11.73 -12.52
CA LEU A 234 -6.20 -11.96 -11.99
C LEU A 234 -6.10 -13.32 -11.27
N ALA A 235 -7.11 -13.68 -10.47
CA ALA A 235 -7.12 -14.91 -9.68
C ALA A 235 -7.15 -16.17 -10.55
N GLY A 236 -7.95 -16.17 -11.63
CA GLY A 236 -8.17 -17.35 -12.48
C GLY A 236 -6.93 -17.88 -13.20
N ARG A 237 -5.81 -17.15 -13.22
CA ARG A 237 -4.56 -17.58 -13.88
C ARG A 237 -3.36 -17.78 -12.95
N ILE A 238 -3.49 -17.43 -11.67
CA ILE A 238 -2.40 -17.61 -10.70
C ILE A 238 -2.33 -19.04 -10.17
N HIS A 239 -3.45 -19.78 -10.19
CA HIS A 239 -3.47 -21.22 -9.89
C HIS A 239 -2.66 -22.10 -10.88
N VAL A 240 -2.03 -21.52 -11.90
CA VAL A 240 -1.25 -22.24 -12.93
C VAL A 240 0.27 -22.13 -12.68
N LEU A 241 0.70 -21.45 -11.62
CA LEU A 241 2.13 -21.20 -11.33
C LEU A 241 2.70 -22.02 -10.17
N GLU A 242 1.95 -22.98 -9.62
CA GLU A 242 2.47 -24.09 -8.82
C GLU A 242 2.67 -25.32 -9.71
#